data_AF-A0A0D6AU51-F1
#
_entry.id   AF-A0A0D6AU51-F1
#
_cell.length_a   1.000
_cell.length_b   1.000
_cell.length_c   1.000
_cell.angle_alpha   90.00
_cell.angle_beta   90.00
_cell.angle_gamma   90.00
#
_symmetry.space_group_name_H-M   'P 1'
#
loop_
_entity.id
_entity.type
_entity.pdbx_description
1 polymer ?
#
loop_
_entity_poly.entity_id
_entity_poly.type
_entity_poly.pdbx_seq_one_letter_code
_entity_poly.pdbx_strand_id
1 'polypeptide(L)'
;MSRSSKLTYDRGTLILHPPPKGKAWIDFATWDDRIEKFRIPAIYYHSLTQTLKENDIPFIDSAKEFFSLEIVNCDEKTPYIHQQEALQAWKNANGRGVVVLPTAAGKTYLAQLAIIDTKQTTLIVVPTLDLMQQWYAQLEMAFPKTKIGLLGGGSHDNTPVLVSTYHSAAIHATALGNLYGLLIFDECHHLPTDFFQAIAEESIAPYRLGLTATPERGDGSHRHLDKLIGKVVYRKTSKELSGDALAEYKVIPIKVQLTPEEKEKYQTAIQIRNDFLRQAKISLSSMDGWQQFIKASARSSQGRRAMLAHRESKEIAGGTSAKLRVLIQLIEEHYPDKILIFTNDNATVYRISQQYLIPAITHQTPVKERHQILTKYRQGDYKILVASHVLNEGVDVPDAKIAIILSGTGSTREYIQRLGRILRKANQKEKLAILYEVIAENTTDEKTAARRKGEGYQVDKKPSQGQILLYPHHDRQNSTLKAAESKPPYNQNDE
;
A
#
# COMPACT_ATOMS: atom_id res chain seq x y z
N MET A 1 18.25 -39.58 -37.71
CA MET A 1 17.17 -38.59 -37.56
C MET A 1 17.64 -37.52 -36.59
N SER A 2 17.72 -36.24 -37.00
CA SER A 2 18.07 -35.15 -36.08
C SER A 2 17.00 -35.06 -35.00
N ARG A 3 17.36 -35.26 -33.72
CA ARG A 3 16.44 -35.07 -32.61
C ARG A 3 15.97 -33.60 -32.62
N SER A 4 14.67 -33.38 -32.72
CA SER A 4 14.09 -32.04 -32.63
C SER A 4 14.37 -31.43 -31.25
N SER A 5 14.74 -30.15 -31.21
CA SER A 5 14.99 -29.42 -29.97
C SER A 5 13.72 -29.35 -29.12
N LYS A 6 13.80 -29.73 -27.84
CA LYS A 6 12.68 -29.67 -26.91
C LYS A 6 12.91 -28.57 -25.89
N LEU A 7 11.90 -27.73 -25.69
CA LEU A 7 11.86 -26.71 -24.64
C LEU A 7 11.02 -27.25 -23.47
N THR A 8 11.59 -27.35 -22.29
CA THR A 8 10.90 -27.84 -21.08
C THR A 8 11.07 -26.87 -19.93
N TYR A 9 10.04 -26.70 -19.09
CA TYR A 9 10.12 -25.90 -17.88
C TYR A 9 10.73 -26.72 -16.73
N ASP A 10 11.65 -26.13 -15.98
CA ASP A 10 12.30 -26.71 -14.79
C ASP A 10 12.55 -25.62 -13.75
N ARG A 11 11.73 -25.63 -12.69
CA ARG A 11 11.88 -24.82 -11.45
C ARG A 11 12.25 -23.35 -11.71
N GLY A 12 11.43 -22.64 -12.48
CA GLY A 12 11.63 -21.21 -12.78
C GLY A 12 12.59 -20.92 -13.94
N THR A 13 13.09 -21.96 -14.60
CA THR A 13 13.91 -21.84 -15.80
C THR A 13 13.39 -22.74 -16.91
N LEU A 14 13.91 -22.56 -18.11
CA LEU A 14 13.66 -23.39 -19.27
C LEU A 14 14.93 -24.15 -19.62
N ILE A 15 14.76 -25.39 -20.06
CA ILE A 15 15.83 -26.23 -20.60
C ILE A 15 15.54 -26.41 -22.08
N LEU A 16 16.50 -26.04 -22.92
CA LEU A 16 16.44 -26.22 -24.37
C LEU A 16 17.43 -27.32 -24.78
N HIS A 17 16.92 -28.52 -25.07
CA HIS A 17 17.76 -29.66 -25.40
C HIS A 17 17.07 -30.65 -26.37
N PRO A 18 17.77 -31.16 -27.39
CA PRO A 18 19.11 -30.74 -27.84
C PRO A 18 19.11 -29.28 -28.33
N PRO A 19 20.25 -28.56 -28.28
CA PRO A 19 20.33 -27.17 -28.73
C PRO A 19 20.01 -27.06 -30.23
N PRO A 20 19.15 -26.13 -30.65
CA PRO A 20 18.79 -25.97 -32.06
C PRO A 20 19.95 -25.38 -32.87
N LYS A 21 19.92 -25.59 -34.19
CA LYS A 21 20.88 -24.97 -35.10
C LYS A 21 20.66 -23.45 -35.13
N GLY A 22 21.75 -22.68 -35.22
CA GLY A 22 21.74 -21.22 -35.26
C GLY A 22 22.24 -20.57 -33.98
N LYS A 23 22.42 -19.24 -34.01
CA LYS A 23 22.93 -18.45 -32.87
C LYS A 23 21.84 -17.66 -32.13
N ALA A 24 20.63 -17.60 -32.67
CA ALA A 24 19.56 -16.71 -32.19
C ALA A 24 19.08 -17.00 -30.76
N TRP A 25 19.33 -18.19 -30.23
CA TRP A 25 18.95 -18.60 -28.87
C TRP A 25 20.09 -18.47 -27.84
N ILE A 26 21.33 -18.24 -28.29
CA ILE A 26 22.53 -18.26 -27.44
C ILE A 26 22.51 -17.09 -26.46
N ASP A 27 22.04 -15.92 -26.89
CA ASP A 27 22.01 -14.71 -26.05
C ASP A 27 21.07 -14.85 -24.83
N PHE A 28 20.15 -15.81 -24.87
CA PHE A 28 19.22 -16.11 -23.77
C PHE A 28 19.70 -17.24 -22.86
N ALA A 29 20.67 -18.03 -23.31
CA ALA A 29 20.99 -19.34 -22.75
C ALA A 29 22.36 -19.37 -22.08
N THR A 30 22.39 -19.93 -20.86
CA THR A 30 23.61 -20.17 -20.11
C THR A 30 23.80 -21.67 -19.95
N TRP A 31 25.02 -22.15 -20.18
CA TRP A 31 25.35 -23.55 -19.93
C TRP A 31 25.37 -23.83 -18.41
N ASP A 32 24.69 -24.90 -17.98
CA ASP A 32 24.70 -25.38 -16.59
C ASP A 32 25.38 -26.76 -16.53
N ASP A 33 26.60 -26.77 -15.98
CA ASP A 33 27.43 -27.98 -15.84
C ASP A 33 26.74 -29.07 -15.00
N ARG A 34 25.84 -28.71 -14.07
CA ARG A 34 25.21 -29.68 -13.15
C ARG A 34 24.23 -30.60 -13.85
N ILE A 35 23.65 -30.14 -14.96
CA ILE A 35 22.67 -30.89 -15.74
C ILE A 35 23.14 -31.14 -17.18
N GLU A 36 24.34 -30.67 -17.53
CA GLU A 36 24.96 -30.73 -18.85
C GLU A 36 24.03 -30.22 -19.97
N LYS A 37 23.30 -29.13 -19.70
CA LYS A 37 22.30 -28.55 -20.60
C LYS A 37 22.27 -27.02 -20.49
N PHE A 38 21.74 -26.38 -21.51
CA PHE A 38 21.48 -24.95 -21.50
C PHE A 38 20.22 -24.62 -20.70
N ARG A 39 20.35 -23.69 -19.75
CA ARG A 39 19.24 -23.08 -19.00
C ARG A 39 18.97 -21.66 -19.49
N ILE A 40 17.70 -21.30 -19.55
CA ILE A 40 17.22 -19.97 -19.92
C ILE A 40 16.26 -19.51 -18.82
N PRO A 41 16.38 -18.29 -18.26
CA PRO A 41 15.38 -17.76 -17.33
C PRO A 41 13.96 -17.78 -17.92
N ALA A 42 12.97 -18.23 -17.14
CA ALA A 42 11.60 -18.42 -17.63
C ALA A 42 10.96 -17.14 -18.20
N ILE A 43 11.31 -15.97 -17.66
CA ILE A 43 10.89 -14.66 -18.16
C ILE A 43 11.20 -14.42 -19.66
N TYR A 44 12.22 -15.07 -20.21
CA TYR A 44 12.59 -14.95 -21.62
C TYR A 44 11.82 -15.90 -22.54
N TYR A 45 10.93 -16.74 -22.02
CA TYR A 45 10.14 -17.70 -22.80
C TYR A 45 9.50 -17.06 -24.05
N HIS A 46 8.80 -15.94 -23.88
CA HIS A 46 8.09 -15.29 -24.99
C HIS A 46 9.06 -14.77 -26.06
N SER A 47 10.11 -14.04 -25.65
CA SER A 47 11.13 -13.52 -26.56
C SER A 47 11.88 -14.64 -27.29
N LEU A 48 12.21 -15.72 -26.58
CA LEU A 48 12.86 -16.90 -27.16
C LEU A 48 11.95 -17.58 -28.19
N THR A 49 10.71 -17.91 -27.82
CA THR A 49 9.78 -18.62 -28.71
C THR A 49 9.41 -17.78 -29.93
N GLN A 50 9.32 -16.46 -29.80
CA GLN A 50 9.15 -15.55 -30.92
C GLN A 50 10.38 -15.56 -31.84
N THR A 51 11.59 -15.41 -31.28
CA THR A 51 12.84 -15.42 -32.05
C THR A 51 13.03 -16.74 -32.80
N LEU A 52 12.75 -17.88 -32.15
CA LEU A 52 12.83 -19.20 -32.78
C LEU A 52 11.85 -19.35 -33.94
N LYS A 53 10.63 -18.80 -33.82
CA LYS A 53 9.63 -18.80 -34.90
C LYS A 53 10.01 -17.86 -36.04
N GLU A 54 10.50 -16.66 -35.75
CA GLU A 54 10.93 -15.69 -36.76
C GLU A 54 12.12 -16.18 -37.60
N ASN A 55 12.96 -17.06 -37.03
CA ASN A 55 14.09 -17.68 -37.73
C ASN A 55 13.75 -19.07 -38.29
N ASP A 56 12.48 -19.48 -38.30
CA ASP A 56 12.00 -20.80 -38.77
C ASP A 56 12.75 -22.00 -38.15
N ILE A 57 13.14 -21.88 -36.88
CA ILE A 57 13.88 -22.93 -36.16
C ILE A 57 12.86 -23.92 -35.56
N PRO A 58 12.87 -25.20 -35.96
CA PRO A 58 11.91 -26.18 -35.45
C PRO A 58 12.23 -26.56 -34.00
N PHE A 59 11.24 -26.42 -33.11
CA PHE A 59 11.33 -26.87 -31.73
C PHE A 59 9.97 -27.41 -31.24
N ILE A 60 10.02 -28.27 -30.22
CA ILE A 60 8.85 -28.81 -29.53
C ILE A 60 8.71 -28.08 -28.20
N ASP A 61 7.59 -27.37 -28.03
CA ASP A 61 7.26 -26.72 -26.76
C ASP A 61 6.57 -27.71 -25.82
N SER A 62 7.27 -28.08 -24.76
CA SER A 62 6.72 -28.85 -23.63
C SER A 62 6.90 -28.10 -22.31
N ALA A 63 7.19 -26.80 -22.37
CA ALA A 63 7.27 -25.94 -21.19
C ALA A 63 5.89 -25.39 -20.83
N LYS A 64 5.08 -25.08 -21.85
CA LYS A 64 3.74 -24.51 -21.71
C LYS A 64 2.73 -25.54 -21.16
N GLU A 65 2.21 -25.29 -19.97
CA GLU A 65 1.06 -26.02 -19.39
C GLU A 65 -0.22 -25.17 -19.35
N PHE A 66 -0.12 -23.85 -19.50
CA PHE A 66 -1.27 -22.96 -19.63
C PHE A 66 -2.06 -23.20 -20.92
N PHE A 67 -3.39 -23.08 -20.83
CA PHE A 67 -4.33 -23.36 -21.92
C PHE A 67 -5.35 -22.23 -22.11
N SER A 68 -6.02 -22.24 -23.26
CA SER A 68 -7.04 -21.26 -23.57
C SER A 68 -8.37 -21.55 -22.85
N LEU A 69 -8.99 -20.53 -22.29
CA LEU A 69 -10.26 -20.61 -21.56
C LEU A 69 -11.42 -20.03 -22.37
N GLU A 70 -12.55 -20.72 -22.36
CA GLU A 70 -13.82 -20.16 -22.82
C GLU A 70 -14.44 -19.34 -21.70
N ILE A 71 -14.28 -18.02 -21.79
CA ILE A 71 -14.78 -17.10 -20.78
C ILE A 71 -16.10 -16.52 -21.26
N VAL A 72 -17.19 -16.94 -20.62
CA VAL A 72 -18.52 -16.37 -20.84
C VAL A 72 -18.73 -15.29 -19.78
N ASN A 73 -18.68 -14.03 -20.21
CA ASN A 73 -18.98 -12.90 -19.34
C ASN A 73 -20.51 -12.79 -19.16
N CYS A 74 -20.97 -12.65 -17.92
CA CYS A 74 -22.38 -12.41 -17.60
C CYS A 74 -22.66 -10.94 -17.23
N ASP A 75 -21.63 -10.09 -17.14
CA ASP A 75 -21.75 -8.71 -16.68
C ASP A 75 -21.93 -7.75 -17.87
N GLU A 76 -23.14 -7.18 -18.03
CA GLU A 76 -23.55 -6.23 -19.10
C GLU A 76 -23.02 -4.79 -18.90
N LYS A 77 -21.99 -4.58 -18.08
CA LYS A 77 -21.45 -3.24 -17.85
C LYS A 77 -20.69 -2.78 -19.09
N THR A 78 -21.04 -1.61 -19.61
CA THR A 78 -20.25 -0.97 -20.67
C THR A 78 -18.96 -0.39 -20.09
N PRO A 79 -17.76 -0.77 -20.58
CA PRO A 79 -16.51 -0.18 -20.11
C PRO A 79 -16.48 1.32 -20.33
N TYR A 80 -15.99 2.05 -19.33
CA TYR A 80 -15.73 3.49 -19.46
C TYR A 80 -14.64 3.74 -20.51
N ILE A 81 -14.66 4.91 -21.15
CA ILE A 81 -13.73 5.28 -22.24
C ILE A 81 -12.28 5.05 -21.84
N HIS A 82 -11.88 5.49 -20.64
CA HIS A 82 -10.51 5.32 -20.16
C HIS A 82 -10.09 3.86 -19.94
N GLN A 83 -11.04 2.96 -19.69
CA GLN A 83 -10.77 1.53 -19.54
C GLN A 83 -10.55 0.89 -20.92
N GLN A 84 -11.33 1.31 -21.93
CA GLN A 84 -11.13 0.90 -23.32
C GLN A 84 -9.78 1.39 -23.86
N GLU A 85 -9.45 2.66 -23.63
CA GLU A 85 -8.16 3.24 -24.00
C GLU A 85 -7.00 2.51 -23.32
N ALA A 86 -7.11 2.23 -22.01
CA ALA A 86 -6.10 1.50 -21.27
C ALA A 86 -5.90 0.07 -21.80
N LEU A 87 -7.00 -0.64 -22.08
CA LEU A 87 -6.96 -1.98 -22.66
C LEU A 87 -6.31 -1.95 -24.05
N GLN A 88 -6.68 -0.99 -24.90
CA GLN A 88 -6.11 -0.87 -26.24
C GLN A 88 -4.62 -0.52 -26.19
N ALA A 89 -4.20 0.37 -25.30
CA ALA A 89 -2.79 0.68 -25.10
C ALA A 89 -1.99 -0.55 -24.65
N TRP A 90 -2.55 -1.36 -23.75
CA TRP A 90 -1.95 -2.62 -23.30
C TRP A 90 -1.87 -3.66 -24.44
N LYS A 91 -2.90 -3.77 -25.28
CA LYS A 91 -2.89 -4.61 -26.48
C LYS A 91 -1.82 -4.17 -27.49
N ASN A 92 -1.70 -2.87 -27.73
CA ASN A 92 -0.69 -2.30 -28.63
C ASN A 92 0.74 -2.57 -28.13
N ALA A 93 0.91 -2.81 -26.83
CA ALA A 93 2.16 -3.25 -26.21
C ALA A 93 2.30 -4.78 -26.14
N ASN A 94 1.61 -5.52 -27.04
CA ASN A 94 1.60 -6.98 -27.11
C ASN A 94 1.17 -7.66 -25.80
N GLY A 95 0.27 -7.02 -25.05
CA GLY A 95 -0.24 -7.53 -23.77
C GLY A 95 0.79 -7.53 -22.64
N ARG A 96 1.79 -6.64 -22.70
CA ARG A 96 2.80 -6.44 -21.65
C ARG A 96 2.91 -4.98 -21.26
N GLY A 97 2.53 -4.62 -20.04
CA GLY A 97 2.68 -3.26 -19.57
C GLY A 97 2.04 -2.95 -18.23
N VAL A 98 2.39 -1.78 -17.71
CA VAL A 98 1.81 -1.21 -16.49
C VAL A 98 0.78 -0.14 -16.86
N VAL A 99 -0.41 -0.26 -16.28
CA VAL A 99 -1.49 0.71 -16.39
C VAL A 99 -1.59 1.48 -15.07
N VAL A 100 -1.44 2.79 -15.16
CA VAL A 100 -1.50 3.72 -14.03
C VAL A 100 -2.86 4.39 -14.02
N LEU A 101 -3.70 3.96 -13.09
CA LEU A 101 -5.05 4.45 -12.91
C LEU A 101 -5.30 4.79 -11.44
N PRO A 102 -6.10 5.83 -11.14
CA PRO A 102 -6.45 6.15 -9.78
C PRO A 102 -7.29 5.02 -9.14
N THR A 103 -7.23 4.93 -7.82
CA THR A 103 -8.17 4.13 -7.02
C THR A 103 -9.61 4.51 -7.40
N ALA A 104 -10.50 3.51 -7.46
CA ALA A 104 -11.89 3.61 -7.93
C ALA A 104 -12.12 3.84 -9.44
N ALA A 105 -11.08 3.94 -10.29
CA ALA A 105 -11.24 3.99 -11.76
C ALA A 105 -11.65 2.64 -12.41
N GLY A 106 -11.87 1.60 -11.59
CA GLY A 106 -12.22 0.26 -12.04
C GLY A 106 -11.03 -0.55 -12.57
N LYS A 107 -9.89 -0.55 -11.86
CA LYS A 107 -8.73 -1.38 -12.22
C LYS A 107 -9.08 -2.87 -12.30
N THR A 108 -9.93 -3.35 -11.38
CA THR A 108 -10.40 -4.74 -11.41
C THR A 108 -11.22 -5.05 -12.64
N TYR A 109 -12.05 -4.12 -13.09
CA TYR A 109 -12.82 -4.29 -14.33
C TYR A 109 -11.89 -4.30 -15.56
N LEU A 110 -10.86 -3.46 -15.58
CA LEU A 110 -9.83 -3.52 -16.63
C LEU A 110 -9.11 -4.89 -16.65
N ALA A 111 -8.80 -5.47 -15.49
CA ALA A 111 -8.25 -6.82 -15.42
C ALA A 111 -9.22 -7.88 -15.96
N GLN A 112 -10.52 -7.78 -15.66
CA GLN A 112 -11.54 -8.66 -16.22
C GLN A 112 -11.58 -8.56 -17.76
N LEU A 113 -11.47 -7.35 -18.32
CA LEU A 113 -11.39 -7.16 -19.77
C LEU A 113 -10.13 -7.81 -20.37
N ALA A 114 -8.98 -7.70 -19.70
CA ALA A 114 -7.75 -8.36 -20.14
C ALA A 114 -7.85 -9.90 -20.09
N ILE A 115 -8.54 -10.44 -19.09
CA ILE A 115 -8.85 -11.87 -18.97
C ILE A 115 -9.72 -12.34 -20.16
N ILE A 116 -10.80 -11.60 -20.45
CA ILE A 116 -11.72 -11.89 -21.57
C ILE A 116 -11.00 -11.83 -22.92
N ASP A 117 -10.08 -10.87 -23.07
CA ASP A 117 -9.34 -10.67 -24.31
C ASP A 117 -8.31 -11.77 -24.58
N THR A 118 -7.48 -12.08 -23.58
CA THR A 118 -6.42 -13.08 -23.71
C THR A 118 -6.94 -14.51 -23.74
N LYS A 119 -8.05 -14.78 -23.03
CA LYS A 119 -8.64 -16.12 -22.91
C LYS A 119 -7.61 -17.16 -22.47
N GLN A 120 -6.71 -16.83 -21.55
CA GLN A 120 -5.72 -17.77 -21.00
C GLN A 120 -5.98 -18.05 -19.52
N THR A 121 -5.45 -19.15 -19.01
CA THR A 121 -5.32 -19.34 -17.56
C THR A 121 -4.59 -18.13 -16.95
N THR A 122 -5.14 -17.61 -15.85
CA THR A 122 -4.72 -16.32 -15.28
C THR A 122 -4.34 -16.44 -13.81
N LEU A 123 -3.19 -15.87 -13.44
CA LEU A 123 -2.79 -15.67 -12.05
C LEU A 123 -2.89 -14.19 -11.70
N ILE A 124 -3.65 -13.88 -10.66
CA ILE A 124 -3.87 -12.54 -10.14
C ILE A 124 -3.17 -12.45 -8.79
N VAL A 125 -2.27 -11.48 -8.64
CA VAL A 125 -1.44 -11.31 -7.45
C VAL A 125 -1.80 -9.99 -6.77
N VAL A 126 -2.17 -10.07 -5.50
CA VAL A 126 -2.65 -8.93 -4.70
C VAL A 126 -1.85 -8.79 -3.39
N PRO A 127 -1.72 -7.59 -2.79
CA PRO A 127 -0.90 -7.38 -1.59
C PRO A 127 -1.51 -7.96 -0.31
N THR A 128 -2.84 -7.99 -0.18
CA THR A 128 -3.50 -8.34 1.09
C THR A 128 -4.55 -9.45 0.93
N LEU A 129 -4.81 -10.18 2.01
CA LEU A 129 -5.88 -11.19 2.07
C LEU A 129 -7.27 -10.57 1.89
N ASP A 130 -7.47 -9.35 2.38
CA ASP A 130 -8.72 -8.59 2.19
C ASP A 130 -8.99 -8.36 0.69
N LEU A 131 -7.98 -7.91 -0.08
CA LEU A 131 -8.09 -7.77 -1.53
C LEU A 131 -8.32 -9.11 -2.22
N MET A 132 -7.64 -10.16 -1.77
CA MET A 132 -7.77 -11.48 -2.35
C MET A 132 -9.24 -11.95 -2.31
N GLN A 133 -9.92 -11.74 -1.18
CA GLN A 133 -11.34 -12.04 -1.04
C GLN A 133 -12.24 -11.14 -1.90
N GLN A 134 -11.93 -9.85 -2.00
CA GLN A 134 -12.67 -8.92 -2.87
C GLN A 134 -12.56 -9.29 -4.35
N TRP A 135 -11.34 -9.61 -4.80
CA TRP A 135 -11.07 -10.06 -6.17
C TRP A 135 -11.80 -11.37 -6.47
N TYR A 136 -11.75 -12.33 -5.55
CA TYR A 136 -12.49 -13.59 -5.67
C TYR A 136 -13.98 -13.36 -5.88
N ALA A 137 -14.64 -12.59 -5.01
CA ALA A 137 -16.07 -12.31 -5.14
C ALA A 137 -16.42 -11.59 -6.45
N GLN A 138 -15.59 -10.64 -6.89
CA GLN A 138 -15.82 -9.91 -8.15
C GLN A 138 -15.65 -10.80 -9.38
N LEU A 139 -14.68 -11.72 -9.37
CA LEU A 139 -14.47 -12.66 -10.46
C LEU A 139 -15.55 -13.74 -10.49
N GLU A 140 -16.00 -14.22 -9.33
CA GLU A 140 -17.06 -15.23 -9.23
C GLU A 140 -18.38 -14.70 -9.80
N MET A 141 -18.69 -13.41 -9.54
CA MET A 141 -19.83 -12.73 -10.15
C MET A 141 -19.66 -12.51 -11.66
N ALA A 142 -18.45 -12.13 -12.12
CA ALA A 142 -18.21 -11.84 -13.53
C ALA A 142 -18.14 -13.10 -14.40
N PHE A 143 -17.60 -14.20 -13.85
CA PHE A 143 -17.31 -15.45 -14.57
C PHE A 143 -17.90 -16.68 -13.84
N PRO A 144 -19.23 -16.77 -13.67
CA PRO A 144 -19.87 -17.82 -12.87
C PRO A 144 -19.65 -19.24 -13.40
N LYS A 145 -19.27 -19.40 -14.68
CA LYS A 145 -18.99 -20.69 -15.31
C LYS A 145 -17.52 -21.12 -15.20
N THR A 146 -16.63 -20.24 -14.74
CA THR A 146 -15.19 -20.49 -14.65
C THR A 146 -14.82 -20.83 -13.21
N LYS A 147 -14.02 -21.89 -13.02
CA LYS A 147 -13.51 -22.23 -11.68
C LYS A 147 -12.46 -21.21 -11.27
N ILE A 148 -12.74 -20.49 -10.19
CA ILE A 148 -11.84 -19.50 -9.59
C ILE A 148 -11.39 -20.05 -8.23
N GLY A 149 -10.11 -19.92 -7.92
CA GLY A 149 -9.52 -20.43 -6.69
C GLY A 149 -8.68 -19.39 -5.96
N LEU A 150 -8.28 -19.73 -4.74
CA LEU A 150 -7.48 -18.90 -3.85
C LEU A 150 -6.17 -19.59 -3.46
N LEU A 151 -5.09 -18.81 -3.42
CA LEU A 151 -3.80 -19.23 -2.89
C LEU A 151 -3.30 -18.22 -1.84
N GLY A 152 -3.51 -18.54 -0.58
CA GLY A 152 -3.16 -17.68 0.55
C GLY A 152 -4.18 -17.74 1.68
N GLY A 153 -3.79 -17.30 2.88
CA GLY A 153 -4.69 -17.26 4.03
C GLY A 153 -5.17 -18.64 4.50
N GLY A 154 -4.45 -19.71 4.15
CA GLY A 154 -4.81 -21.11 4.44
C GLY A 154 -5.44 -21.86 3.27
N SER A 155 -5.84 -21.17 2.19
CA SER A 155 -6.35 -21.80 0.96
C SER A 155 -5.23 -22.15 -0.01
N HIS A 156 -5.39 -23.25 -0.76
CA HIS A 156 -4.37 -23.81 -1.65
C HIS A 156 -4.97 -24.45 -2.91
N ASP A 157 -5.76 -23.68 -3.65
CA ASP A 157 -6.50 -24.18 -4.80
C ASP A 157 -5.64 -24.26 -6.07
N ASN A 158 -5.94 -25.22 -6.94
CA ASN A 158 -5.37 -25.30 -8.29
C ASN A 158 -6.49 -25.13 -9.31
N THR A 159 -6.62 -23.94 -9.86
CA THR A 159 -7.74 -23.54 -10.73
C THR A 159 -7.25 -22.74 -11.93
N PRO A 160 -8.00 -22.72 -13.05
CA PRO A 160 -7.62 -21.97 -14.23
C PRO A 160 -7.46 -20.46 -14.02
N VAL A 161 -8.23 -19.88 -13.08
CA VAL A 161 -8.10 -18.48 -12.65
C VAL A 161 -7.82 -18.48 -11.16
N LEU A 162 -6.58 -18.14 -10.78
CA LEU A 162 -6.12 -18.19 -9.40
C LEU A 162 -5.86 -16.78 -8.87
N VAL A 163 -6.41 -16.45 -7.70
CA VAL A 163 -6.09 -15.22 -6.97
C VAL A 163 -5.16 -15.57 -5.81
N SER A 164 -4.01 -14.92 -5.73
CA SER A 164 -2.98 -15.19 -4.74
C SER A 164 -2.47 -13.91 -4.07
N THR A 165 -2.01 -14.02 -2.83
CA THR A 165 -1.22 -12.93 -2.25
C THR A 165 0.19 -12.90 -2.81
N TYR A 166 0.86 -11.75 -2.84
CA TYR A 166 2.28 -11.66 -3.22
C TYR A 166 3.17 -12.65 -2.47
N HIS A 167 2.98 -12.79 -1.15
CA HIS A 167 3.74 -13.73 -0.35
C HIS A 167 3.51 -15.19 -0.78
N SER A 168 2.25 -15.61 -0.91
CA SER A 168 1.93 -16.99 -1.29
C SER A 168 2.36 -17.30 -2.72
N ALA A 169 2.21 -16.36 -3.65
CA ALA A 169 2.68 -16.50 -5.03
C ALA A 169 4.21 -16.61 -5.11
N ALA A 170 4.95 -15.81 -4.35
CA ALA A 170 6.41 -15.85 -4.34
C ALA A 170 6.95 -17.18 -3.78
N ILE A 171 6.35 -17.70 -2.71
CA ILE A 171 6.72 -19.03 -2.15
C ILE A 171 6.54 -20.14 -3.18
N HIS A 172 5.52 -20.03 -4.04
CA HIS A 172 5.17 -21.04 -5.04
C HIS A 172 5.55 -20.65 -6.47
N ALA A 173 6.43 -19.65 -6.66
CA ALA A 173 6.73 -19.11 -7.98
C ALA A 173 7.19 -20.20 -8.96
N THR A 174 8.09 -21.09 -8.51
CA THR A 174 8.57 -22.22 -9.29
C THR A 174 7.46 -23.18 -9.74
N ALA A 175 6.47 -23.45 -8.89
CA ALA A 175 5.37 -24.38 -9.20
C ALA A 175 4.29 -23.75 -10.08
N LEU A 176 4.08 -22.43 -9.97
CA LEU A 176 3.08 -21.69 -10.73
C LEU A 176 3.60 -21.22 -12.10
N GLY A 177 4.92 -21.18 -12.29
CA GLY A 177 5.56 -20.44 -13.37
C GLY A 177 5.12 -20.83 -14.78
N ASN A 178 4.68 -22.07 -15.02
CA ASN A 178 4.22 -22.57 -16.32
C ASN A 178 2.72 -22.83 -16.47
N LEU A 179 1.94 -22.61 -15.41
CA LEU A 179 0.51 -22.92 -15.37
C LEU A 179 -0.37 -21.78 -15.91
N TYR A 180 0.12 -20.55 -15.93
CA TYR A 180 -0.65 -19.35 -16.27
C TYR A 180 -0.07 -18.62 -17.49
N GLY A 181 -0.95 -18.28 -18.43
CA GLY A 181 -0.61 -17.53 -19.64
C GLY A 181 -0.75 -16.01 -19.49
N LEU A 182 -1.50 -15.55 -18.48
CA LEU A 182 -1.67 -14.15 -18.10
C LEU A 182 -1.33 -13.96 -16.62
N LEU A 183 -0.44 -12.99 -16.33
CA LEU A 183 -0.19 -12.51 -14.98
C LEU A 183 -0.79 -11.12 -14.80
N ILE A 184 -1.54 -10.92 -13.71
CA ILE A 184 -2.07 -9.63 -13.31
C ILE A 184 -1.52 -9.29 -11.93
N PHE A 185 -0.81 -8.17 -11.84
CA PHE A 185 -0.24 -7.68 -10.59
C PHE A 185 -1.03 -6.46 -10.13
N ASP A 186 -1.89 -6.63 -9.13
CA ASP A 186 -2.55 -5.51 -8.47
C ASP A 186 -1.62 -4.84 -7.47
N GLU A 187 -1.64 -3.51 -7.43
CA GLU A 187 -0.61 -2.70 -6.78
C GLU A 187 0.83 -3.15 -7.11
N CYS A 188 1.11 -3.21 -8.42
CA CYS A 188 2.37 -3.74 -8.95
C CYS A 188 3.65 -3.03 -8.43
N HIS A 189 3.54 -1.89 -7.75
CA HIS A 189 4.68 -1.22 -7.10
C HIS A 189 5.32 -2.06 -5.96
N HIS A 190 4.66 -3.12 -5.49
CA HIS A 190 5.24 -4.09 -4.56
C HIS A 190 6.18 -5.09 -5.25
N LEU A 191 5.95 -5.43 -6.52
CA LEU A 191 6.68 -6.47 -7.26
C LEU A 191 8.22 -6.33 -7.27
N PRO A 192 8.82 -5.12 -7.34
CA PRO A 192 10.28 -4.95 -7.45
C PRO A 192 11.10 -5.35 -6.21
N THR A 193 10.53 -5.95 -5.17
CA THR A 193 11.32 -6.46 -4.04
C THR A 193 11.98 -7.80 -4.42
N ASP A 194 13.21 -8.04 -3.96
CA ASP A 194 13.98 -9.26 -4.32
C ASP A 194 13.19 -10.56 -4.16
N PHE A 195 12.32 -10.62 -3.14
CA PHE A 195 11.47 -11.78 -2.90
C PHE A 195 10.28 -11.89 -3.87
N PHE A 196 9.63 -10.79 -4.25
CA PHE A 196 8.44 -10.83 -5.12
C PHE A 196 8.79 -10.86 -6.61
N GLN A 197 9.97 -10.38 -7.02
CA GLN A 197 10.40 -10.43 -8.42
C GLN A 197 10.41 -11.86 -8.97
N ALA A 198 10.68 -12.86 -8.13
CA ALA A 198 10.65 -14.28 -8.47
C ALA A 198 9.33 -14.70 -9.16
N ILE A 199 8.18 -14.13 -8.77
CA ILE A 199 6.88 -14.43 -9.38
C ILE A 199 6.89 -14.14 -10.89
N ALA A 200 7.53 -13.04 -11.29
CA ALA A 200 7.62 -12.63 -12.68
C ALA A 200 8.83 -13.25 -13.40
N GLU A 201 9.95 -13.45 -12.71
CA GLU A 201 11.17 -14.01 -13.30
C GLU A 201 11.06 -15.52 -13.60
N GLU A 202 10.40 -16.26 -12.72
CA GLU A 202 10.21 -17.70 -12.82
C GLU A 202 8.99 -18.10 -13.66
N SER A 203 8.20 -17.12 -14.13
CA SER A 203 7.04 -17.38 -14.98
C SER A 203 7.33 -17.24 -16.47
N ILE A 204 6.78 -18.18 -17.25
CA ILE A 204 6.81 -18.17 -18.72
C ILE A 204 5.64 -17.39 -19.34
N ALA A 205 4.76 -16.79 -18.52
CA ALA A 205 3.56 -16.11 -18.99
C ALA A 205 3.89 -14.99 -20.01
N PRO A 206 3.36 -15.08 -21.25
CA PRO A 206 3.60 -14.07 -22.28
C PRO A 206 2.88 -12.75 -21.97
N TYR A 207 1.67 -12.81 -21.39
CA TYR A 207 0.88 -11.62 -21.09
C TYR A 207 1.07 -11.19 -19.64
N ARG A 208 1.32 -9.89 -19.43
CA ARG A 208 1.62 -9.31 -18.12
C ARG A 208 0.94 -7.94 -17.99
N LEU A 209 0.07 -7.81 -17.02
CA LEU A 209 -0.63 -6.57 -16.70
C LEU A 209 -0.26 -6.12 -15.29
N GLY A 210 0.36 -4.95 -15.17
CA GLY A 210 0.56 -4.29 -13.88
C GLY A 210 -0.51 -3.22 -13.66
N LEU A 211 -1.14 -3.20 -12.48
CA LEU A 211 -2.12 -2.20 -12.10
C LEU A 211 -1.61 -1.45 -10.88
N THR A 212 -1.53 -0.12 -10.96
CA THR A 212 -1.20 0.68 -9.77
C THR A 212 -1.69 2.13 -9.90
N ALA A 213 -1.85 2.82 -8.77
CA ALA A 213 -2.11 4.25 -8.77
C ALA A 213 -0.83 5.09 -8.67
N THR A 214 0.26 4.48 -8.20
CA THR A 214 1.50 5.17 -7.83
C THR A 214 2.70 4.31 -8.23
N PRO A 215 3.12 4.33 -9.50
CA PRO A 215 4.26 3.54 -9.98
C PRO A 215 5.61 4.10 -9.48
N GLU A 216 5.67 5.38 -9.12
CA GLU A 216 6.91 6.07 -8.77
C GLU A 216 7.28 5.82 -7.30
N ARG A 217 8.41 5.16 -7.08
CA ARG A 217 9.03 5.00 -5.76
C ARG A 217 10.25 5.90 -5.64
N GLY A 218 10.44 6.50 -4.47
CA GLY A 218 11.57 7.41 -4.18
C GLY A 218 12.97 6.76 -4.26
N ASP A 219 13.03 5.42 -4.39
CA ASP A 219 14.24 4.62 -4.55
C ASP A 219 14.62 4.34 -6.02
N GLY A 220 13.77 4.70 -6.99
CA GLY A 220 14.02 4.43 -8.42
C GLY A 220 13.74 2.98 -8.88
N SER A 221 13.25 2.12 -7.99
CA SER A 221 12.97 0.70 -8.26
C SER A 221 11.88 0.45 -9.32
N HIS A 222 11.12 1.48 -9.70
CA HIS A 222 10.13 1.42 -10.78
C HIS A 222 10.74 0.96 -12.11
N ARG A 223 12.05 1.19 -12.34
CA ARG A 223 12.76 0.71 -13.54
C ARG A 223 12.81 -0.81 -13.65
N HIS A 224 12.71 -1.54 -12.54
CA HIS A 224 12.64 -3.00 -12.58
C HIS A 224 11.30 -3.50 -13.11
N LEU A 225 10.21 -2.72 -12.98
CA LEU A 225 8.91 -3.09 -13.53
C LEU A 225 8.93 -3.20 -15.06
N ASP A 226 9.74 -2.38 -15.73
CA ASP A 226 9.90 -2.42 -17.18
C ASP A 226 10.41 -3.79 -17.65
N LYS A 227 11.32 -4.40 -16.90
CA LYS A 227 11.85 -5.75 -17.17
C LYS A 227 10.84 -6.83 -16.80
N LEU A 228 10.20 -6.70 -15.63
CA LEU A 228 9.37 -7.75 -15.03
C LEU A 228 7.97 -7.84 -15.66
N ILE A 229 7.34 -6.71 -15.96
CA ILE A 229 5.98 -6.65 -16.54
C ILE A 229 6.07 -6.05 -17.94
N GLY A 230 6.60 -4.82 -18.03
CA GLY A 230 6.64 -3.98 -19.22
C GLY A 230 6.57 -2.50 -18.83
N LYS A 231 6.82 -1.61 -19.80
CA LYS A 231 6.77 -0.16 -19.58
C LYS A 231 5.36 0.30 -19.17
N VAL A 232 5.26 1.53 -18.65
CA VAL A 232 3.96 2.18 -18.46
C VAL A 232 3.33 2.44 -19.83
N VAL A 233 2.24 1.74 -20.14
CA VAL A 233 1.55 1.81 -21.45
C VAL A 233 0.41 2.81 -21.44
N TYR A 234 -0.15 3.09 -20.25
CA TYR A 234 -1.24 4.02 -20.09
C TYR A 234 -1.19 4.67 -18.72
N ARG A 235 -1.40 5.98 -18.67
CA ARG A 235 -1.48 6.74 -17.43
C ARG A 235 -2.63 7.74 -17.55
N LYS A 236 -3.54 7.70 -16.58
CA LYS A 236 -4.44 8.82 -16.32
C LYS A 236 -4.42 9.16 -14.84
N THR A 237 -4.39 10.45 -14.56
CA THR A 237 -4.55 10.99 -13.21
C THR A 237 -6.03 11.11 -12.86
N SER A 238 -6.35 11.25 -11.58
CA SER A 238 -7.74 11.54 -11.20
C SER A 238 -8.25 12.85 -11.78
N LYS A 239 -7.38 13.83 -12.02
CA LYS A 239 -7.79 15.11 -12.60
C LYS A 239 -8.32 14.93 -14.03
N GLU A 240 -7.64 14.12 -14.83
CA GLU A 240 -7.99 13.87 -16.23
C GLU A 240 -9.20 12.94 -16.39
N LEU A 241 -9.40 12.01 -15.46
CA LEU A 241 -10.55 11.08 -15.48
C LEU A 241 -11.85 11.71 -15.03
N SER A 242 -11.76 12.74 -14.17
CA SER A 242 -12.92 13.27 -13.50
C SER A 242 -13.61 14.39 -14.26
N GLY A 243 -12.96 15.07 -15.22
CA GLY A 243 -13.59 16.18 -15.97
C GLY A 243 -14.34 17.13 -15.03
N ASP A 244 -13.61 17.99 -14.31
CA ASP A 244 -14.13 18.82 -13.21
C ASP A 244 -14.77 18.07 -12.00
N ALA A 245 -14.88 16.74 -12.01
CA ALA A 245 -15.38 15.97 -10.86
C ALA A 245 -14.30 15.53 -9.86
N LEU A 246 -13.24 16.32 -9.67
CA LEU A 246 -12.49 16.21 -8.42
C LEU A 246 -13.45 16.67 -7.33
N ALA A 247 -13.80 15.79 -6.40
CA ALA A 247 -14.60 16.20 -5.25
C ALA A 247 -13.92 17.40 -4.59
N GLU A 248 -14.60 18.55 -4.57
CA GLU A 248 -14.12 19.71 -3.82
C GLU A 248 -14.06 19.32 -2.34
N TYR A 249 -12.86 19.17 -1.82
CA TYR A 249 -12.62 19.00 -0.39
C TYR A 249 -11.89 20.23 0.14
N LYS A 250 -12.32 20.73 1.30
CA LYS A 250 -11.65 21.85 1.97
C LYS A 250 -10.61 21.30 2.95
N VAL A 251 -9.35 21.65 2.76
CA VAL A 251 -8.29 21.37 3.75
C VAL A 251 -8.20 22.52 4.74
N ILE A 252 -8.41 22.23 6.02
CA ILE A 252 -8.34 23.20 7.11
C ILE A 252 -7.16 22.82 8.03
N PRO A 253 -6.00 23.51 7.90
CA PRO A 253 -4.89 23.31 8.80
C PRO A 253 -5.17 23.99 10.16
N ILE A 254 -5.20 23.21 11.24
CA ILE A 254 -5.33 23.72 12.60
C ILE A 254 -3.98 23.61 13.29
N LYS A 255 -3.40 24.77 13.63
CA LYS A 255 -2.15 24.83 14.36
C LYS A 255 -2.41 24.78 15.86
N VAL A 256 -1.67 23.93 16.56
CA VAL A 256 -1.73 23.79 18.03
C VAL A 256 -0.37 24.04 18.65
N GLN A 257 -0.37 24.66 19.82
CA GLN A 257 0.84 24.90 20.60
C GLN A 257 1.03 23.79 21.62
N LEU A 258 2.29 23.37 21.81
CA LEU A 258 2.67 22.49 22.91
C LEU A 258 2.39 23.19 24.25
N THR A 259 1.97 22.45 25.27
CA THR A 259 1.95 22.99 26.63
C THR A 259 3.37 23.39 27.07
N PRO A 260 3.54 24.30 28.06
CA PRO A 260 4.87 24.66 28.55
C PRO A 260 5.71 23.44 28.96
N GLU A 261 5.07 22.47 29.63
CA GLU A 261 5.72 21.22 30.07
C GLU A 261 6.11 20.32 28.89
N GLU A 262 5.22 20.14 27.90
CA GLU A 262 5.52 19.38 26.68
C GLU A 262 6.64 20.05 25.88
N LYS A 263 6.66 21.38 25.83
CA LYS A 263 7.69 22.16 25.12
C LYS A 263 9.07 21.99 25.75
N GLU A 264 9.15 22.03 27.08
CA GLU A 264 10.42 21.83 27.81
C GLU A 264 10.96 20.41 27.60
N LYS A 265 10.10 19.39 27.75
CA LYS A 265 10.46 17.98 27.47
C LYS A 265 10.91 17.78 26.03
N TYR A 266 10.18 18.35 25.07
CA TYR A 266 10.52 18.29 23.65
C TYR A 266 11.87 18.95 23.36
N GLN A 267 12.13 20.14 23.90
CA GLN A 267 13.40 20.85 23.71
C GLN A 267 14.58 20.05 24.29
N THR A 268 14.42 19.52 25.49
CA THR A 268 15.42 18.67 26.15
C THR A 268 15.73 17.43 25.30
N ALA A 269 14.69 16.72 24.83
CA ALA A 269 14.85 15.54 23.99
C ALA A 269 15.52 15.86 22.64
N ILE A 270 15.13 16.96 22.00
CA ILE A 270 15.75 17.42 20.75
C ILE A 270 17.22 17.79 20.96
N GLN A 271 17.56 18.41 22.09
CA GLN A 271 18.93 18.80 22.40
C GLN A 271 19.83 17.57 22.62
N ILE A 272 19.42 16.62 23.47
CA ILE A 272 20.12 15.36 23.70
C ILE A 272 20.39 14.63 22.38
N ARG A 273 19.38 14.56 21.51
CA ARG A 273 19.52 13.94 20.19
C ARG A 273 20.50 14.70 19.30
N ASN A 274 20.36 16.01 19.18
CA ASN A 274 21.17 16.83 18.27
C ASN A 274 22.64 16.88 18.71
N ASP A 275 22.91 16.89 20.01
CA ASP A 275 24.28 16.88 20.55
C ASP A 275 24.99 15.58 20.19
N PHE A 276 24.31 14.44 20.32
CA PHE A 276 24.87 13.16 19.88
C PHE A 276 25.09 13.10 18.36
N LEU A 277 24.10 13.56 17.56
CA LEU A 277 24.23 13.57 16.10
C LEU A 277 25.41 14.45 15.63
N ARG A 278 25.64 15.59 16.29
CA ARG A 278 26.80 16.45 16.01
C ARG A 278 28.12 15.77 16.36
N GLN A 279 28.21 15.16 17.54
CA GLN A 279 29.41 14.45 17.98
C GLN A 279 29.75 13.26 17.06
N ALA A 280 28.72 12.51 16.65
CA ALA A 280 28.87 11.38 15.74
C ALA A 280 28.97 11.80 14.26
N LYS A 281 28.82 13.09 13.93
CA LYS A 281 28.77 13.64 12.57
C LYS A 281 27.72 12.97 11.66
N ILE A 282 26.56 12.62 12.23
CA ILE A 282 25.48 11.92 11.53
C ILE A 282 24.39 12.93 11.14
N SER A 283 23.97 12.90 9.86
CA SER A 283 22.82 13.66 9.38
C SER A 283 21.59 12.76 9.22
N LEU A 284 20.44 13.16 9.76
CA LEU A 284 19.17 12.43 9.59
C LEU A 284 18.41 12.79 8.30
N SER A 285 19.05 13.52 7.38
CA SER A 285 18.43 13.90 6.10
C SER A 285 18.45 12.78 5.06
N SER A 286 19.25 11.73 5.26
CA SER A 286 19.40 10.58 4.35
C SER A 286 19.09 9.25 5.03
N MET A 287 18.70 8.24 4.24
CA MET A 287 18.51 6.87 4.73
C MET A 287 19.81 6.28 5.31
N ASP A 288 20.95 6.55 4.69
CA ASP A 288 22.26 6.10 5.18
C ASP A 288 22.55 6.68 6.56
N GLY A 289 22.32 7.97 6.76
CA GLY A 289 22.49 8.60 8.07
C GLY A 289 21.54 8.07 9.14
N TRP A 290 20.31 7.69 8.78
CA TRP A 290 19.40 6.98 9.70
C TRP A 290 19.95 5.61 10.10
N GLN A 291 20.47 4.83 9.15
CA GLN A 291 21.09 3.53 9.44
C GLN A 291 22.33 3.67 10.34
N GLN A 292 23.17 4.69 10.07
CA GLN A 292 24.32 5.00 10.93
C GLN A 292 23.88 5.38 12.35
N PHE A 293 22.82 6.16 12.49
CA PHE A 293 22.27 6.52 13.81
C PHE A 293 21.80 5.30 14.59
N ILE A 294 21.10 4.36 13.94
CA ILE A 294 20.69 3.09 14.57
C ILE A 294 21.93 2.31 15.03
N LYS A 295 22.91 2.10 14.15
CA LYS A 295 24.15 1.37 14.49
C LYS A 295 24.90 2.03 15.67
N ALA A 296 25.01 3.35 15.67
CA ALA A 296 25.68 4.11 16.73
C ALA A 296 24.90 4.06 18.05
N SER A 297 23.56 4.06 17.99
CA SER A 297 22.70 3.98 19.18
C SER A 297 22.79 2.65 19.93
N ALA A 298 23.07 1.56 19.21
CA ALA A 298 23.23 0.24 19.81
C ALA A 298 24.61 0.03 20.47
N ARG A 299 25.61 0.85 20.14
CA ARG A 299 27.02 0.68 20.54
C ARG A 299 27.44 1.53 21.73
N SER A 300 26.62 2.48 22.16
CA SER A 300 26.97 3.41 23.24
C SER A 300 25.75 3.75 24.11
N SER A 301 25.99 3.98 25.40
CA SER A 301 24.97 4.47 26.34
C SER A 301 24.44 5.84 25.92
N GLN A 302 25.32 6.72 25.42
CA GLN A 302 24.95 8.04 24.90
C GLN A 302 24.08 7.94 23.65
N GLY A 303 24.43 7.05 22.72
CA GLY A 303 23.63 6.79 21.52
C GLY A 303 22.25 6.20 21.85
N ARG A 304 22.18 5.30 22.84
CA ARG A 304 20.90 4.77 23.33
C ARG A 304 20.02 5.89 23.90
N ARG A 305 20.60 6.79 24.70
CA ARG A 305 19.90 7.96 25.23
C ARG A 305 19.41 8.89 24.12
N ALA A 306 20.22 9.12 23.08
CA ALA A 306 19.82 9.90 21.91
C ALA A 306 18.69 9.25 21.11
N MET A 307 18.65 7.92 21.01
CA MET A 307 17.55 7.18 20.37
C MET A 307 16.26 7.28 21.17
N LEU A 308 16.32 7.14 22.49
CA LEU A 308 15.17 7.33 23.38
C LEU A 308 14.62 8.75 23.26
N ALA A 309 15.50 9.76 23.33
CA ALA A 309 15.14 11.15 23.14
C ALA A 309 14.56 11.43 21.74
N HIS A 310 15.07 10.77 20.68
CA HIS A 310 14.47 10.85 19.35
C HIS A 310 13.03 10.32 19.33
N ARG A 311 12.77 9.17 19.97
CA ARG A 311 11.42 8.59 20.08
C ARG A 311 10.48 9.48 20.87
N GLU A 312 10.92 9.93 22.04
CA GLU A 312 10.15 10.83 22.91
C GLU A 312 9.79 12.14 22.18
N SER A 313 10.74 12.75 21.46
CA SER A 313 10.46 13.96 20.68
C SER A 313 9.39 13.73 19.60
N LYS A 314 9.34 12.53 19.00
CA LYS A 314 8.31 12.15 18.02
C LYS A 314 6.97 11.85 18.67
N GLU A 315 6.97 11.21 19.84
CA GLU A 315 5.75 10.94 20.60
C GLU A 315 5.07 12.25 21.04
N ILE A 316 5.86 13.19 21.56
CA ILE A 316 5.37 14.53 21.93
C ILE A 316 4.81 15.24 20.68
N ALA A 317 5.56 15.27 19.57
CA ALA A 317 5.08 15.93 18.34
C ALA A 317 3.80 15.26 17.78
N GLY A 318 3.73 13.92 17.81
CA GLY A 318 2.66 13.15 17.19
C GLY A 318 1.36 13.10 17.99
N GLY A 319 1.43 13.21 19.32
CA GLY A 319 0.31 12.89 20.21
C GLY A 319 0.15 13.83 21.39
N THR A 320 0.35 15.13 21.22
CA THR A 320 0.13 16.10 22.30
C THR A 320 -1.28 16.10 22.87
N SER A 321 -1.38 16.45 24.15
CA SER A 321 -2.65 16.74 24.83
C SER A 321 -3.46 17.83 24.08
N ALA A 322 -2.77 18.82 23.50
CA ALA A 322 -3.39 19.86 22.68
C ALA A 322 -4.07 19.31 21.42
N LYS A 323 -3.44 18.34 20.72
CA LYS A 323 -4.06 17.69 19.54
C LYS A 323 -5.31 16.90 19.91
N LEU A 324 -5.26 16.18 21.03
CA LEU A 324 -6.44 15.45 21.52
C LEU A 324 -7.58 16.40 21.90
N ARG A 325 -7.27 17.57 22.48
CA ARG A 325 -8.29 18.59 22.78
C ARG A 325 -8.98 19.09 21.51
N VAL A 326 -8.21 19.41 20.47
CA VAL A 326 -8.77 19.81 19.17
C VAL A 326 -9.54 18.67 18.52
N LEU A 327 -9.07 17.43 18.63
CA LEU A 327 -9.79 16.25 18.15
C LEU A 327 -11.19 16.18 18.76
N ILE A 328 -11.31 16.32 20.09
CA ILE A 328 -12.60 16.29 20.79
C ILE A 328 -13.49 17.42 20.28
N GLN A 329 -12.96 18.64 20.19
CA GLN A 329 -13.72 19.79 19.71
C GLN A 329 -14.29 19.56 18.30
N LEU A 330 -13.49 18.99 17.40
CA LEU A 330 -13.92 18.64 16.05
C LEU A 330 -14.95 17.50 16.04
N ILE A 331 -14.80 16.52 16.95
CA ILE A 331 -15.79 15.45 17.09
C ILE A 331 -17.13 16.02 17.55
N GLU A 332 -17.13 16.91 18.54
CA GLU A 332 -18.33 17.58 19.06
C GLU A 332 -19.00 18.47 18.01
N GLU A 333 -18.21 19.23 17.25
CA GLU A 333 -18.71 20.13 16.19
C GLU A 333 -19.41 19.37 15.06
N HIS A 334 -18.89 18.20 14.69
CA HIS A 334 -19.38 17.43 13.53
C HIS A 334 -20.27 16.24 13.88
N TYR A 335 -20.48 15.92 15.15
CA TYR A 335 -21.43 14.88 15.52
C TYR A 335 -22.87 15.27 15.11
N PRO A 336 -23.68 14.39 14.47
CA PRO A 336 -23.51 12.95 14.31
C PRO A 336 -23.00 12.51 12.91
N ASP A 337 -22.33 13.38 12.16
CA ASP A 337 -21.76 13.01 10.87
C ASP A 337 -20.68 11.91 11.01
N LYS A 338 -20.41 11.18 9.91
CA LYS A 338 -19.37 10.15 9.90
C LYS A 338 -17.97 10.76 9.88
N ILE A 339 -17.18 10.49 10.92
CA ILE A 339 -15.84 11.03 11.14
C ILE A 339 -14.80 9.91 11.06
N LEU A 340 -13.76 10.13 10.26
CA LEU A 340 -12.62 9.22 10.15
C LEU A 340 -11.34 9.89 10.65
N ILE A 341 -10.73 9.30 11.67
CA ILE A 341 -9.57 9.84 12.36
C ILE A 341 -8.32 9.05 11.95
N PHE A 342 -7.29 9.78 11.54
CA PHE A 342 -6.02 9.22 11.11
C PHE A 342 -4.86 9.71 11.96
N THR A 343 -4.00 8.77 12.31
CA THR A 343 -2.72 9.04 12.95
C THR A 343 -1.68 8.05 12.46
N ASN A 344 -0.42 8.46 12.43
CA ASN A 344 0.67 7.58 12.04
C ASN A 344 1.18 6.69 13.18
N ASP A 345 0.66 6.87 14.39
CA ASP A 345 1.13 6.18 15.59
C ASP A 345 0.05 5.26 16.17
N ASN A 346 0.37 3.96 16.25
CA ASN A 346 -0.51 2.98 16.87
C ASN A 346 -0.82 3.29 18.33
N ALA A 347 0.14 3.81 19.09
CA ALA A 347 -0.09 4.14 20.50
C ALA A 347 -1.17 5.22 20.63
N THR A 348 -1.12 6.24 19.76
CA THR A 348 -2.16 7.27 19.67
C THR A 348 -3.52 6.71 19.25
N VAL A 349 -3.59 5.75 18.30
CA VAL A 349 -4.84 5.06 17.95
C VAL A 349 -5.47 4.40 19.16
N TYR A 350 -4.71 3.57 19.87
CA TYR A 350 -5.21 2.84 21.04
C TYR A 350 -5.58 3.79 22.18
N ARG A 351 -4.82 4.87 22.38
CA ARG A 351 -5.14 5.91 23.35
C ARG A 351 -6.49 6.58 23.04
N ILE A 352 -6.74 6.95 21.78
CA ILE A 352 -8.04 7.51 21.36
C ILE A 352 -9.16 6.49 21.58
N SER A 353 -8.91 5.23 21.19
CA SER A 353 -9.89 4.16 21.33
C SER A 353 -10.28 3.91 22.79
N GLN A 354 -9.31 3.81 23.69
CA GLN A 354 -9.53 3.55 25.10
C GLN A 354 -10.15 4.74 25.84
N GLN A 355 -9.72 5.96 25.52
CA GLN A 355 -10.21 7.16 26.20
C GLN A 355 -11.62 7.57 25.75
N TYR A 356 -11.92 7.46 24.46
CA TYR A 356 -13.17 7.96 23.87
C TYR A 356 -14.11 6.85 23.39
N LEU A 357 -13.76 5.58 23.64
CA LEU A 357 -14.55 4.40 23.23
C LEU A 357 -14.81 4.34 21.72
N ILE A 358 -13.86 4.84 20.93
CA ILE A 358 -13.94 4.85 19.47
C ILE A 358 -13.32 3.55 18.94
N PRO A 359 -13.98 2.80 18.03
CA PRO A 359 -13.40 1.63 17.40
C PRO A 359 -12.07 1.95 16.71
N ALA A 360 -11.09 1.07 16.85
CA ALA A 360 -9.74 1.24 16.30
C ALA A 360 -9.39 0.16 15.28
N ILE A 361 -8.72 0.58 14.20
CA ILE A 361 -8.09 -0.33 13.24
C ILE A 361 -6.60 -0.04 13.17
N THR A 362 -5.79 -1.04 13.47
CA THR A 362 -4.33 -1.02 13.28
C THR A 362 -3.90 -2.23 12.44
N HIS A 363 -2.60 -2.32 12.14
CA HIS A 363 -2.04 -3.45 11.38
C HIS A 363 -2.13 -4.75 12.17
N GLN A 364 -2.30 -4.66 13.49
CA GLN A 364 -2.45 -5.79 14.40
C GLN A 364 -3.90 -6.23 14.52
N THR A 365 -4.88 -5.44 14.07
CA THR A 365 -6.30 -5.81 14.10
C THR A 365 -6.53 -7.04 13.21
N PRO A 366 -7.01 -8.17 13.77
CA PRO A 366 -7.33 -9.38 13.01
C PRO A 366 -8.30 -9.11 11.87
N VAL A 367 -8.17 -9.87 10.78
CA VAL A 367 -8.98 -9.69 9.54
C VAL A 367 -10.48 -9.73 9.82
N LYS A 368 -10.95 -10.70 10.63
CA LYS A 368 -12.37 -10.82 10.99
C LYS A 368 -12.89 -9.62 11.78
N GLU A 369 -12.12 -9.15 12.76
CA GLU A 369 -12.46 -7.99 13.57
C GLU A 369 -12.48 -6.71 12.73
N ARG A 370 -11.46 -6.52 11.88
CA ARG A 370 -11.39 -5.41 10.93
C ARG A 370 -12.62 -5.37 10.02
N HIS A 371 -13.01 -6.52 9.46
CA HIS A 371 -14.18 -6.62 8.61
C HIS A 371 -15.48 -6.24 9.35
N GLN A 372 -15.63 -6.68 10.59
CA GLN A 372 -16.79 -6.34 11.43
C GLN A 372 -16.85 -4.85 11.75
N ILE A 373 -15.74 -4.24 12.17
CA ILE A 373 -15.66 -2.80 12.49
C ILE A 373 -16.03 -1.95 11.26
N LEU A 374 -15.46 -2.27 10.09
CA LEU A 374 -15.72 -1.56 8.85
C LEU A 374 -17.18 -1.71 8.40
N THR A 375 -17.77 -2.90 8.57
CA THR A 375 -19.17 -3.16 8.21
C THR A 375 -20.12 -2.34 9.09
N LYS A 376 -19.91 -2.32 10.40
CA LYS A 376 -20.68 -1.49 11.34
C LYS A 376 -20.55 0.00 11.06
N TYR A 377 -19.35 0.46 10.68
CA TYR A 377 -19.15 1.86 10.28
C TYR A 377 -19.85 2.20 8.94
N ARG A 378 -19.87 1.29 7.96
CA ARG A 378 -20.64 1.46 6.71
C ARG A 378 -22.13 1.58 6.98
N GLN A 379 -22.68 0.67 7.79
CA GLN A 379 -24.10 0.67 8.21
C GLN A 379 -24.45 1.92 9.04
N GLY A 380 -23.44 2.52 9.68
CA GLY A 380 -23.60 3.75 10.45
C GLY A 380 -23.87 3.50 11.94
N ASP A 381 -23.71 2.27 12.41
CA ASP A 381 -23.70 1.91 13.83
C ASP A 381 -22.52 2.58 14.54
N TYR A 382 -21.37 2.60 13.86
CA TYR A 382 -20.23 3.41 14.26
C TYR A 382 -20.18 4.68 13.41
N LYS A 383 -20.32 5.83 14.06
CA LYS A 383 -20.17 7.15 13.39
C LYS A 383 -18.71 7.60 13.32
N ILE A 384 -17.87 7.10 14.22
CA ILE A 384 -16.49 7.54 14.35
C ILE A 384 -15.59 6.31 14.31
N LEU A 385 -14.49 6.39 13.56
CA LEU A 385 -13.50 5.33 13.44
C LEU A 385 -12.10 5.95 13.52
N VAL A 386 -11.19 5.34 14.26
CA VAL A 386 -9.77 5.73 14.28
C VAL A 386 -8.92 4.64 13.63
N ALA A 387 -8.00 5.03 12.76
CA ALA A 387 -7.11 4.11 12.09
C ALA A 387 -5.67 4.62 12.07
N SER A 388 -4.71 3.71 12.31
CA SER A 388 -3.32 3.91 11.88
C SER A 388 -3.16 3.35 10.48
N HIS A 389 -2.24 3.88 9.66
CA HIS A 389 -1.56 3.34 8.44
C HIS A 389 -2.13 2.11 7.65
N VAL A 390 -3.38 1.69 7.81
CA VAL A 390 -3.87 0.31 7.58
C VAL A 390 -5.05 0.29 6.63
N LEU A 391 -5.60 1.47 6.36
CA LEU A 391 -6.47 1.68 5.21
C LEU A 391 -5.66 1.95 3.93
N ASN A 392 -4.36 1.64 3.93
CA ASN A 392 -3.43 2.08 2.90
C ASN A 392 -3.46 1.26 1.61
N GLU A 393 -3.81 -0.03 1.68
CA GLU A 393 -3.72 -0.95 0.54
C GLU A 393 -4.91 -1.90 0.54
N GLY A 394 -5.87 -1.63 -0.35
CA GLY A 394 -6.86 -2.62 -0.75
C GLY A 394 -8.10 -2.80 0.12
N VAL A 395 -8.26 -1.98 1.15
CA VAL A 395 -9.50 -1.92 1.93
C VAL A 395 -10.34 -0.76 1.41
N ASP A 396 -11.57 -1.06 1.00
CA ASP A 396 -12.55 -0.05 0.62
C ASP A 396 -12.93 0.75 1.86
N VAL A 397 -12.40 1.97 1.95
CA VAL A 397 -12.59 2.84 3.10
C VAL A 397 -14.03 3.38 3.04
N PRO A 398 -14.82 3.20 4.10
CA PRO A 398 -16.22 3.61 4.07
C PRO A 398 -16.40 5.12 3.90
N ASP A 399 -17.55 5.52 3.34
CA ASP A 399 -17.95 6.92 3.22
C ASP A 399 -17.85 7.66 4.57
N ALA A 400 -17.06 8.73 4.59
CA ALA A 400 -16.97 9.69 5.69
C ALA A 400 -17.28 11.10 5.16
N LYS A 401 -17.85 11.95 6.02
CA LYS A 401 -18.04 13.38 5.70
C LYS A 401 -16.84 14.20 6.14
N ILE A 402 -16.26 13.81 7.27
CA ILE A 402 -15.16 14.51 7.93
C ILE A 402 -13.98 13.57 8.08
N ALA A 403 -12.80 14.09 7.75
CA ALA A 403 -11.54 13.41 7.98
C ALA A 403 -10.65 14.27 8.87
N ILE A 404 -10.02 13.67 9.87
CA ILE A 404 -9.13 14.36 10.80
C ILE A 404 -7.76 13.68 10.78
N ILE A 405 -6.70 14.43 10.46
CA ILE A 405 -5.32 13.94 10.48
C ILE A 405 -4.61 14.56 11.68
N LEU A 406 -4.29 13.73 12.67
CA LEU A 406 -3.60 14.15 13.90
C LEU A 406 -2.08 14.15 13.77
N SER A 407 -1.53 13.26 12.98
CA SER A 407 -0.10 13.20 12.68
C SER A 407 0.10 12.55 11.32
N GLY A 408 1.01 13.11 10.52
CA GLY A 408 1.23 12.67 9.13
C GLY A 408 2.71 12.65 8.75
N THR A 409 3.03 11.87 7.73
CA THR A 409 4.34 11.77 7.08
C THR A 409 4.28 12.45 5.72
N GLY A 410 5.43 12.62 5.04
CA GLY A 410 5.45 13.11 3.66
C GLY A 410 4.58 12.27 2.70
N SER A 411 4.51 10.95 2.93
CA SER A 411 3.65 10.00 2.19
C SER A 411 2.15 10.20 2.42
N THR A 412 1.73 10.93 3.46
CA THR A 412 0.31 11.22 3.72
C THR A 412 -0.31 12.12 2.64
N ARG A 413 0.48 12.77 1.76
CA ARG A 413 -0.05 13.57 0.63
C ARG A 413 -0.78 12.73 -0.42
N GLU A 414 -0.18 11.61 -0.84
CA GLU A 414 -0.84 10.65 -1.73
C GLU A 414 -2.07 10.05 -1.05
N TYR A 415 -1.99 9.86 0.26
CA TYR A 415 -3.11 9.37 1.08
C TYR A 415 -4.27 10.36 1.16
N ILE A 416 -4.02 11.66 1.35
CA ILE A 416 -5.05 12.71 1.34
C ILE A 416 -5.75 12.76 -0.02
N GLN A 417 -5.01 12.59 -1.11
CA GLN A 417 -5.60 12.50 -2.45
C GLN A 417 -6.41 11.21 -2.67
N ARG A 418 -6.03 10.09 -2.02
CA ARG A 418 -6.84 8.86 -1.97
C ARG A 418 -8.10 9.05 -1.11
N LEU A 419 -7.97 9.75 0.01
CA LEU A 419 -9.06 10.05 0.95
C LEU A 419 -10.08 11.01 0.34
N GLY A 420 -9.64 12.02 -0.41
CA GLY A 420 -10.51 12.90 -1.21
C GLY A 420 -11.44 12.14 -2.16
N ARG A 421 -11.09 10.90 -2.54
CA ARG A 421 -11.94 10.01 -3.38
C ARG A 421 -12.85 9.08 -2.56
N ILE A 422 -12.46 8.78 -1.33
CA ILE A 422 -13.24 8.01 -0.35
C ILE A 422 -14.36 8.88 0.23
N LEU A 423 -14.17 10.19 0.24
CA LEU A 423 -15.16 11.17 0.68
C LEU A 423 -16.30 11.35 -0.37
N ARG A 424 -16.99 10.27 -0.79
CA ARG A 424 -18.46 10.15 -1.04
C ARG A 424 -18.93 9.06 -2.03
N LYS A 425 -20.00 8.35 -1.63
CA LYS A 425 -21.28 8.14 -2.35
C LYS A 425 -22.49 8.28 -1.40
N ALA A 426 -22.85 9.51 -1.03
CA ALA A 426 -24.18 9.79 -0.47
C ALA A 426 -24.92 10.74 -1.42
N ASN A 427 -26.04 10.27 -1.96
CA ASN A 427 -27.04 10.84 -2.90
C ASN A 427 -27.46 12.33 -2.77
N GLN A 428 -26.56 13.26 -2.44
CA GLN A 428 -26.89 14.69 -2.32
C GLN A 428 -25.81 15.52 -3.00
N LYS A 429 -26.15 16.25 -4.07
CA LYS A 429 -25.23 17.04 -4.91
C LYS A 429 -24.47 18.20 -4.21
N GLU A 430 -24.59 18.42 -2.90
CA GLU A 430 -24.21 19.73 -2.31
C GLU A 430 -23.29 19.74 -1.07
N LYS A 431 -22.74 18.62 -0.58
CA LYS A 431 -21.92 18.64 0.65
C LYS A 431 -20.44 18.36 0.38
N LEU A 432 -19.64 19.43 0.47
CA LEU A 432 -18.17 19.45 0.49
C LEU A 432 -17.65 18.58 1.63
N ALA A 433 -16.61 17.79 1.37
CA ALA A 433 -15.93 17.03 2.42
C ALA A 433 -14.86 17.90 3.09
N ILE A 434 -14.75 17.81 4.43
CA ILE A 434 -13.79 18.62 5.19
C ILE A 434 -12.66 17.75 5.70
N LEU A 435 -11.45 18.17 5.41
CA LEU A 435 -10.22 17.55 5.90
C LEU A 435 -9.52 18.48 6.88
N TYR A 436 -9.51 18.11 8.15
CA TYR A 436 -8.74 18.80 9.18
C TYR A 436 -7.34 18.23 9.29
N GLU A 437 -6.34 19.10 9.27
CA GLU A 437 -4.94 18.74 9.51
C GLU A 437 -4.46 19.42 10.80
N VAL A 438 -4.32 18.66 11.89
CA VAL A 438 -3.90 19.21 13.19
C VAL A 438 -2.37 19.15 13.31
N ILE A 439 -1.73 20.31 13.39
CA ILE A 439 -0.27 20.47 13.27
C ILE A 439 0.28 21.10 14.56
N ALA A 440 1.25 20.44 15.20
CA ALA A 440 1.96 21.04 16.33
C ALA A 440 3.00 22.07 15.86
N GLU A 441 2.84 23.32 16.28
CA GLU A 441 3.76 24.42 15.93
C GLU A 441 5.16 24.20 16.49
N ASN A 442 6.19 24.68 15.77
CA ASN A 442 7.59 24.59 16.18
C ASN A 442 8.11 23.14 16.40
N THR A 443 7.44 22.16 15.79
CA THR A 443 7.85 20.74 15.83
C THR A 443 8.24 20.21 14.45
N THR A 444 8.67 18.95 14.40
CA THR A 444 8.88 18.22 13.14
C THR A 444 7.62 18.10 12.29
N ASP A 445 6.44 18.21 12.90
CA ASP A 445 5.16 18.12 12.19
C ASP A 445 4.92 19.31 11.27
N GLU A 446 5.30 20.52 11.70
CA GLU A 446 5.18 21.72 10.86
C GLU A 446 6.06 21.61 9.60
N LYS A 447 7.28 21.08 9.73
CA LYS A 447 8.16 20.80 8.59
C LYS A 447 7.56 19.76 7.64
N THR A 448 6.87 18.76 8.19
CA THR A 448 6.24 17.69 7.41
C THR A 448 4.98 18.19 6.71
N ALA A 449 4.17 19.03 7.37
CA ALA A 449 3.02 19.72 6.79
C ALA A 449 3.44 20.71 5.69
N ALA A 450 4.54 21.45 5.88
CA ALA A 450 5.05 22.38 4.86
C ALA A 450 5.41 21.67 3.54
N ARG A 451 5.97 20.44 3.60
CA ARG A 451 6.23 19.60 2.42
C ARG A 451 4.94 19.12 1.72
N ARG A 452 3.79 19.16 2.40
CA ARG A 452 2.49 18.71 1.88
C ARG A 452 1.67 19.81 1.22
N LYS A 453 2.03 21.08 1.37
CA LYS A 453 1.33 22.21 0.73
C LYS A 453 1.25 22.03 -0.80
N GLY A 454 0.03 22.10 -1.32
CA GLY A 454 -0.33 21.95 -2.75
C GLY A 454 -1.67 22.63 -3.04
N GLU A 455 -2.25 22.41 -4.22
CA GLU A 455 -3.58 22.92 -4.60
C GLU A 455 -4.68 22.45 -3.63
N GLY A 456 -5.60 23.36 -3.23
CA GLY A 456 -6.69 23.09 -2.28
C GLY A 456 -6.48 23.60 -0.84
N TYR A 457 -5.28 24.10 -0.51
CA TYR A 457 -5.04 24.77 0.77
C TYR A 457 -5.66 26.17 0.77
N GLN A 458 -6.75 26.38 1.50
CA GLN A 458 -7.19 27.72 1.88
C GLN A 458 -6.46 28.14 3.16
N VAL A 459 -5.67 29.21 3.06
CA VAL A 459 -5.15 29.91 4.24
C VAL A 459 -6.23 30.88 4.68
N ASP A 460 -7.07 30.48 5.64
CA ASP A 460 -7.95 31.45 6.28
C ASP A 460 -7.07 32.52 6.96
N LYS A 461 -7.26 33.78 6.55
CA LYS A 461 -6.67 34.95 7.20
C LYS A 461 -7.07 34.89 8.67
N LYS A 462 -6.06 34.80 9.55
CA LYS A 462 -6.09 34.94 11.02
C LYS A 462 -7.46 34.63 11.66
N PRO A 463 -7.58 33.59 12.51
CA PRO A 463 -8.75 33.53 13.39
C PRO A 463 -8.83 34.87 14.14
N SER A 464 -9.99 35.51 14.04
CA SER A 464 -10.35 36.69 14.81
C SER A 464 -9.88 36.50 16.25
N GLN A 465 -9.20 37.50 16.80
CA GLN A 465 -8.76 37.55 18.19
C GLN A 465 -9.93 37.25 19.14
N GLY A 466 -10.19 35.98 19.40
CA GLY A 466 -10.95 35.52 20.54
C GLY A 466 -9.96 35.48 21.69
N GLN A 467 -10.05 36.46 22.57
CA GLN A 467 -9.29 36.50 23.82
C GLN A 467 -9.38 35.13 24.50
N ILE A 468 -8.22 34.54 24.76
CA ILE A 468 -8.10 33.41 25.68
C ILE A 468 -8.46 33.98 27.05
N LEU A 469 -9.70 33.79 27.49
CA LEU A 469 -10.05 33.89 28.90
C LEU A 469 -9.40 32.68 29.58
N LEU A 470 -8.24 32.91 30.19
CA LEU A 470 -7.68 32.04 31.21
C LEU A 470 -8.69 31.97 32.36
N TYR A 471 -9.55 30.95 32.38
CA TYR A 471 -10.27 30.63 33.60
C TYR A 471 -9.26 30.04 34.59
N PRO A 472 -9.22 30.55 35.84
CA PRO A 472 -8.28 30.09 36.84
C PRO A 472 -8.47 28.60 37.07
N HIS A 473 -7.35 27.90 37.27
CA HIS A 473 -7.33 26.56 37.82
C HIS A 473 -8.27 26.52 39.04
N HIS A 474 -9.39 25.81 38.94
CA HIS A 474 -10.00 25.30 40.14
C HIS A 474 -9.04 24.25 40.68
N ASP A 475 -8.24 24.66 41.65
CA ASP A 475 -7.58 23.75 42.59
C ASP A 475 -8.65 22.78 43.09
N ARG A 476 -8.63 21.55 42.58
CA ARG A 476 -9.23 20.43 43.30
C ARG A 476 -8.31 20.15 44.49
N GLN A 477 -8.48 20.94 45.54
CA GLN A 477 -8.05 20.54 46.87
C GLN A 477 -8.73 19.21 47.21
N ASN A 478 -7.90 18.26 47.64
CA ASN A 478 -8.26 17.04 48.37
C ASN A 478 -9.31 16.13 47.71
N SER A 479 -8.88 15.28 46.77
CA SER A 479 -9.45 13.93 46.68
C SER A 479 -8.36 12.92 47.02
N THR A 480 -8.50 12.29 48.19
CA THR A 480 -7.71 11.13 48.61
C THR A 480 -7.69 10.07 47.51
N LEU A 481 -6.48 9.67 47.09
CA LEU A 481 -6.28 8.57 46.15
C LEU A 481 -6.91 7.29 46.73
N LYS A 482 -7.77 6.62 45.96
CA LYS A 482 -8.35 5.33 46.35
C LYS A 482 -7.28 4.24 46.25
N ALA A 483 -7.35 3.26 47.16
CA ALA A 483 -6.36 2.23 47.48
C ALA A 483 -5.90 1.28 46.34
N ALA A 484 -6.20 1.55 45.07
CA ALA A 484 -5.78 0.76 43.91
C ALA A 484 -4.56 1.34 43.16
N GLU A 485 -4.05 2.52 43.57
CA GLU A 485 -2.93 3.21 42.90
C GLU A 485 -1.60 3.14 43.67
N SER A 486 -1.52 2.42 44.78
CA SER A 486 -0.25 2.15 45.47
C SER A 486 0.48 0.97 44.85
N LYS A 487 1.62 1.22 44.18
CA LYS A 487 2.61 0.17 43.87
C LYS A 487 3.13 -0.41 45.19
N PRO A 488 3.24 -1.74 45.36
CA PRO A 488 3.92 -2.30 46.52
C PRO A 488 5.43 -2.01 46.44
N PRO A 489 6.11 -1.77 47.57
CA PRO A 489 7.57 -1.65 47.59
C PRO A 489 8.23 -3.00 47.25
N TYR A 490 9.28 -2.93 46.45
CA TYR A 490 10.11 -4.07 46.07
C TYR A 490 10.86 -4.55 47.33
N ASN A 491 10.56 -5.75 47.83
CA ASN A 491 11.33 -6.37 48.91
C ASN A 491 12.67 -6.85 48.34
N GLN A 492 13.75 -6.13 48.66
CA GLN A 492 15.10 -6.66 48.63
C GLN A 492 15.28 -7.44 49.93
N ASN A 493 15.08 -8.76 49.87
CA ASN A 493 15.64 -9.79 50.74
C ASN A 493 14.89 -11.07 50.42
N ASP A 494 15.49 -11.93 49.61
CA ASP A 494 15.53 -13.38 49.81
C ASP A 494 16.62 -13.94 48.88
N GLU A 495 17.43 -14.82 49.46
CA GLU A 495 18.65 -15.45 48.93
C GLU A 495 18.43 -16.34 47.68
#